data_AF-A0A7J4SJH7-F1
#
_entry.id   AF-A0A7J4SJH7-F1
#
_cell.length_a   1.000
_cell.length_b   1.000
_cell.length_c   1.000
_cell.angle_alpha   90.00
_cell.angle_beta   90.00
_cell.angle_gamma   90.00
#
_symmetry.space_group_name_H-M   'P 1'
#
loop_
_entity.id
_entity.type
_entity.pdbx_description
1 polymer ?
#
loop_
_entity_poly.entity_id
_entity_poly.type
_entity_poly.pdbx_seq_one_letter_code
_entity_poly.pdbx_strand_id
1 'polypeptide(L)' 'PKFTVIIGGSHGAGNYGMCGRAYDPRFLFMWPNSRISVMGGPQAADVLTTVKQDQRAR' A
#
# COMPACT_ATOMS: atom_id res chain seq x y z
N PRO A 1 14.17 15.72 -12.57
CA PRO A 1 13.25 14.72 -13.17
C PRO A 1 13.12 13.54 -12.18
N LYS A 2 11.90 13.03 -11.94
CA LYS A 2 11.63 12.00 -10.93
C LYS A 2 11.32 10.68 -11.64
N PHE A 3 11.93 9.59 -11.20
CA PHE A 3 11.71 8.24 -11.75
C PHE A 3 11.41 7.29 -10.61
N THR A 4 10.36 6.48 -10.75
CA THR A 4 9.93 5.55 -9.71
C THR A 4 9.87 4.14 -10.29
N VAL A 5 10.53 3.19 -9.65
CA VAL A 5 10.43 1.76 -10.00
C VAL A 5 9.99 1.00 -8.76
N ILE A 6 8.81 0.39 -8.83
CA ILE A 6 8.29 -0.46 -7.77
C ILE A 6 8.81 -1.89 -8.00
N ILE A 7 9.78 -2.30 -7.18
CA ILE A 7 10.43 -3.61 -7.25
C ILE A 7 9.80 -4.68 -6.34
N GLY A 8 8.88 -4.28 -5.47
CA GLY A 8 8.26 -5.13 -4.45
C GLY A 8 6.96 -4.54 -3.92
N GLY A 9 6.83 -4.43 -2.59
CA GLY A 9 5.66 -3.84 -1.96
C GLY A 9 5.66 -2.31 -1.96
N SER A 10 4.53 -1.69 -2.29
CA SER A 10 4.29 -0.25 -2.14
C SER A 10 2.97 -0.02 -1.42
N HIS A 11 3.03 0.31 -0.13
CA HIS A 11 1.85 0.29 0.75
C HIS A 11 1.66 1.61 1.51
N GLY A 12 0.43 2.10 1.53
CA GLY A 12 -0.01 3.22 2.37
C GLY A 12 0.90 4.45 2.30
N ALA A 13 1.27 5.00 3.46
CA ALA A 13 2.12 6.18 3.56
C ALA A 13 3.51 6.00 2.92
N GLY A 14 4.01 4.76 2.84
CA GLY A 14 5.27 4.45 2.17
C GLY A 14 5.22 4.73 0.67
N ASN A 15 4.07 4.54 0.00
CA ASN A 15 3.91 4.93 -1.40
C ASN A 15 4.09 6.45 -1.57
N TYR A 16 3.58 7.23 -0.64
CA TYR A 16 3.71 8.69 -0.68
C TYR A 16 5.16 9.15 -0.44
N GLY A 17 5.81 8.60 0.59
CA GLY A 17 7.22 8.92 0.89
C GLY A 17 8.20 8.54 -0.22
N MET A 18 7.89 7.50 -1.00
CA MET A 18 8.76 6.98 -2.07
C MET A 18 8.43 7.55 -3.47
N CYS A 19 7.77 8.71 -3.55
CA CYS A 19 7.37 9.33 -4.81
C CYS A 19 6.47 8.40 -5.66
N GLY A 20 5.38 7.95 -5.05
CA GLY A 20 4.31 7.22 -5.73
C GLY A 20 3.59 8.07 -6.78
N ARG A 21 2.53 7.52 -7.36
CA ARG A 21 1.84 8.11 -8.51
C ARG A 21 1.35 9.54 -8.26
N ALA A 22 0.91 9.85 -7.05
CA ALA A 22 0.39 11.17 -6.67
C ALA A 22 1.46 12.28 -6.67
N TYR A 23 2.74 11.94 -6.74
CA TYR A 23 3.85 12.89 -6.75
C TYR A 23 4.42 13.12 -8.15
N ASP A 24 3.68 12.77 -9.20
CA ASP A 24 4.01 13.01 -10.61
C ASP A 24 5.47 12.66 -11.01
N PRO A 25 5.90 11.39 -10.86
CA PRO A 25 7.13 10.93 -11.48
C PRO A 25 7.02 10.99 -13.00
N ARG A 26 8.10 11.36 -13.69
CA ARG A 26 8.16 11.42 -15.16
C ARG A 26 7.92 10.05 -15.77
N PHE A 27 8.44 9.00 -15.14
CA PHE A 27 8.12 7.62 -15.45
C PHE A 27 7.95 6.83 -14.15
N LEU A 28 6.94 5.96 -14.14
CA LEU A 28 6.70 5.00 -13.06
C LEU A 28 6.54 3.62 -13.67
N PHE A 29 7.37 2.68 -13.23
CA PHE A 29 7.31 1.28 -13.66
C PHE A 29 7.07 0.36 -12.47
N MET A 30 6.41 -0.77 -12.72
CA MET A 30 6.20 -1.85 -11.76
C MET A 30 6.82 -3.13 -12.30
N TRP A 31 7.58 -3.84 -11.48
CA TRP A 31 7.96 -5.20 -11.83
C TRP A 31 6.78 -6.17 -11.70
N PRO A 32 6.76 -7.30 -12.43
CA PRO A 32 5.65 -8.26 -12.37
C PRO A 32 5.37 -8.83 -10.97
N ASN A 33 6.40 -8.94 -10.14
CA ASN A 33 6.31 -9.40 -8.75
C ASN A 33 5.81 -8.31 -7.77
N SER A 34 5.74 -7.05 -8.19
CA SER A 34 5.38 -5.95 -7.31
C SER A 34 3.90 -5.94 -6.94
N ARG A 35 3.57 -5.35 -5.78
CA ARG A 35 2.21 -5.20 -5.28
C ARG A 35 2.04 -3.81 -4.69
N ILE A 36 0.93 -3.16 -5.03
CA ILE A 36 0.54 -1.84 -4.54
C ILE A 36 -0.84 -1.92 -3.91
N SER A 37 -1.01 -1.40 -2.70
CA SER A 37 -2.30 -1.33 -2.00
C SER A 37 -2.25 -0.34 -0.83
N VAL A 38 -3.40 -0.09 -0.19
CA VAL A 38 -3.46 0.81 0.98
C VAL A 38 -2.72 0.24 2.20
N MET A 39 -2.78 -1.08 2.39
CA MET A 39 -2.07 -1.84 3.43
C MET A 39 -1.90 -3.30 2.99
N GLY A 40 -1.13 -4.09 3.73
CA GLY A 40 -0.98 -5.53 3.44
C GLY A 40 -2.30 -6.29 3.63
N GLY A 41 -2.55 -7.31 2.81
CA GLY A 41 -3.78 -8.13 2.88
C GLY A 41 -4.05 -8.71 4.28
N PRO A 42 -3.06 -9.34 4.94
CA PRO A 42 -3.23 -9.84 6.32
C PRO A 42 -3.58 -8.73 7.31
N GLN A 43 -2.92 -7.58 7.21
CA GLN A 43 -3.18 -6.42 8.09
C GLN A 43 -4.61 -5.92 7.95
N ALA A 44 -5.13 -5.87 6.71
CA ALA A 44 -6.52 -5.49 6.47
C ALA A 44 -7.52 -6.49 7.08
N ALA A 45 -7.25 -7.79 6.94
CA ALA A 45 -8.10 -8.84 7.49
C ALA A 45 -8.12 -8.83 9.01
N ASP A 46 -6.96 -8.65 9.65
CA ASP A 46 -6.83 -8.61 11.10
C ASP A 46 -7.61 -7.44 11.69
N VAL A 47 -7.40 -6.22 11.16
CA VAL A 47 -8.09 -5.01 11.64
C VAL A 47 -9.61 -5.15 11.52
N LEU A 48 -10.13 -5.63 10.38
CA LEU A 48 -11.56 -5.83 10.19
C LEU A 48 -12.13 -6.89 11.14
N THR A 49 -11.39 -7.96 11.39
CA THR A 49 -11.81 -9.04 12.30
C THR A 49 -11.87 -8.54 13.74
N THR A 50 -10.82 -7.86 14.21
CA THR A 50 -10.77 -7.29 15.56
C THR A 50 -11.90 -6.30 15.78
N VAL A 51 -12.11 -5.34 14.86
CA VAL A 51 -13.19 -4.35 14.97
C VAL A 51 -14.56 -5.05 15.05
N LYS A 52 -14.77 -6.12 14.27
CA LYS A 52 -16.05 -6.85 14.30
C LYS A 52 -16.26 -7.62 15.61
N GLN A 53 -15.21 -8.18 16.19
CA GLN A 53 -15.27 -8.84 17.49
C GLN A 53 -15.59 -7.84 18.60
N ASP A 54 -14.92 -6.69 18.61
CA ASP A 54 -15.16 -5.62 19.58
C ASP A 54 -16.59 -5.07 19.48
N GLN A 55 -17.14 -4.96 18.27
CA GLN A 55 -18.54 -4.58 18.05
C GLN A 55 -19.55 -5.61 18.57
N ARG A 56 -19.20 -6.91 18.58
CA ARG A 56 -20.07 -7.99 19.09
C ARG A 56 -20.01 -8.15 20.60
N ALA A 57 -18.90 -7.75 21.21
CA ALA A 57 -18.69 -7.84 22.65
C ALA A 57 -19.31 -6.66 23.44
N ARG A 58 -19.74 -5.60 22.74
CA ARG A 58 -20.50 -4.48 23.27
C ARG A 58 -22.00 -4.74 23.16
#